data_AF-W1YK52-F1
#
_entry.id   AF-W1YK52-F1
#
_cell.length_a   1.000
_cell.length_b   1.000
_cell.length_c   1.000
_cell.angle_alpha   90.00
_cell.angle_beta   90.00
_cell.angle_gamma   90.00
#
_symmetry.space_group_name_H-M   'P 1'
#
loop_
_entity.id
_entity.type
_entity.pdbx_description
1 polymer ?
#
loop_
_entity_poly.entity_id
_entity_poly.type
_entity_poly.pdbx_seq_one_letter_code
_entity_poly.pdbx_strand_id
1 'polypeptide(L)'
;LAQQGAEEGTVVVTEEQAAGRGRLSRGWYSPFGKGLWFSLILRPDFAPVEAPKCTLMAAVALTKAFHKMGLTDAGIKWPNDILVNGRKLVGILTEMSGSMEEISYIVMGIGVNVKTKQEELPEEL
;
A
#
# COMPACT_ATOMS: atom_id res chain seq x y z
N LEU A 1 9.88 14.01 3.96
CA LEU A 1 8.79 14.50 3.09
C LEU A 1 7.53 14.86 3.88
N ALA A 2 6.72 13.91 4.35
CA ALA A 2 5.47 14.23 5.07
C ALA A 2 5.68 15.14 6.30
N GLN A 3 6.63 14.77 7.17
CA GLN A 3 7.03 15.59 8.33
C GLN A 3 7.63 16.96 7.94
N GLN A 4 8.20 17.06 6.73
CA GLN A 4 8.78 18.30 6.19
C GLN A 4 7.73 19.17 5.48
N GLY A 5 6.43 18.82 5.53
CA GLY A 5 5.36 19.63 4.96
C GLY A 5 4.99 19.32 3.51
N ALA A 6 5.35 18.13 2.98
CA ALA A 6 4.84 17.71 1.67
C ALA A 6 3.30 17.74 1.62
N GLU A 7 2.75 18.18 0.49
CA GLU A 7 1.31 18.43 0.32
C GLU A 7 0.48 17.15 0.28
N GLU A 8 -0.81 17.31 0.56
CA GLU A 8 -1.82 16.27 0.38
C GLU A 8 -1.79 15.70 -1.04
N GLY A 9 -1.89 14.38 -1.16
CA GLY A 9 -1.91 13.74 -2.48
C GLY A 9 -0.52 13.54 -3.09
N THR A 10 0.56 13.94 -2.42
CA THR A 10 1.93 13.66 -2.87
C THR A 10 2.15 12.16 -2.99
N VAL A 11 2.54 11.71 -4.19
CA VAL A 11 2.92 10.32 -4.47
C VAL A 11 4.43 10.22 -4.65
N VAL A 12 5.05 9.30 -3.93
CA VAL A 12 6.47 8.95 -4.08
C VAL A 12 6.55 7.55 -4.67
N VAL A 13 7.23 7.40 -5.80
CA VAL A 13 7.38 6.12 -6.52
C VAL A 13 8.86 5.75 -6.57
N THR A 14 9.15 4.46 -6.54
CA THR A 14 10.50 3.92 -6.79
C THR A 14 10.42 2.66 -7.64
N GLU A 15 11.50 2.37 -8.38
CA GLU A 15 11.65 1.14 -9.15
C GLU A 15 12.02 -0.05 -8.26
N GLU A 16 12.67 0.20 -7.12
CA GLU A 16 13.16 -0.80 -6.16
C GLU A 16 13.08 -0.28 -4.72
N GLN A 17 12.84 -1.18 -3.75
CA GLN A 17 13.05 -0.88 -2.33
C GLN A 17 14.08 -1.84 -1.72
N ALA A 18 15.23 -1.31 -1.29
CA ALA A 18 16.26 -2.10 -0.61
C ALA A 18 15.81 -2.68 0.75
N ALA A 19 14.84 -2.02 1.40
CA ALA A 19 14.30 -2.41 2.69
C ALA A 19 12.78 -2.22 2.73
N GLY A 20 12.07 -2.81 1.76
CA GLY A 20 10.61 -2.81 1.72
C GLY A 20 10.01 -3.43 3.00
N ARG A 21 9.00 -2.78 3.57
CA ARG A 21 8.33 -3.21 4.81
C ARG A 21 6.85 -3.45 4.59
N GLY A 22 6.36 -4.53 5.18
CA GLY A 22 4.94 -4.82 5.37
C GLY A 22 4.53 -4.63 6.83
N ARG A 23 3.29 -5.06 7.15
CA ARG A 23 2.78 -5.04 8.52
C ARG A 23 3.56 -5.99 9.42
N LEU A 24 3.52 -5.72 10.74
CA LEU A 24 4.16 -6.55 11.77
C LEU A 24 5.66 -6.78 11.49
N SER A 25 6.33 -5.76 10.95
CA SER A 25 7.76 -5.77 10.62
C SER A 25 8.19 -6.85 9.62
N ARG A 26 7.25 -7.43 8.86
CA ARG A 26 7.59 -8.36 7.78
C ARG A 26 8.24 -7.62 6.62
N GLY A 27 9.15 -8.27 5.90
CA GLY A 27 9.69 -7.73 4.66
C GLY A 27 8.63 -7.61 3.56
N TRP A 28 8.85 -6.69 2.63
CA TRP A 28 8.12 -6.61 1.36
C TRP A 28 9.12 -6.65 0.21
N TYR A 29 9.17 -7.77 -0.52
CA TYR A 29 10.11 -7.96 -1.63
C TYR A 29 9.76 -7.04 -2.80
N SER A 30 10.67 -6.11 -3.11
CA SER A 30 10.43 -5.00 -4.04
C SER A 30 11.57 -4.82 -5.04
N PRO A 31 11.88 -5.82 -5.88
CA PRO A 31 13.02 -5.75 -6.80
C PRO A 31 12.77 -4.76 -7.94
N PHE A 32 13.88 -4.29 -8.53
CA PHE A 32 13.89 -3.32 -9.62
C PHE A 32 12.97 -3.73 -10.80
N GLY A 33 12.01 -2.87 -11.14
CA GLY A 33 11.19 -2.99 -12.36
C GLY A 33 10.21 -4.16 -12.40
N LYS A 34 9.95 -4.82 -11.26
CA LYS A 34 9.03 -5.98 -11.17
C LYS A 34 7.65 -5.65 -10.63
N GLY A 35 7.46 -4.44 -10.10
CA GLY A 35 6.19 -4.02 -9.56
C GLY A 35 6.08 -2.51 -9.45
N LEU A 36 4.97 -2.06 -8.87
CA LEU A 36 4.75 -0.66 -8.53
C LEU A 36 4.91 -0.51 -7.03
N TRP A 37 5.92 0.25 -6.63
CA TRP A 37 6.24 0.52 -5.24
C TRP A 37 6.07 2.00 -5.00
N PHE A 38 5.05 2.38 -4.25
CA PHE A 38 4.79 3.79 -4.02
C PHE A 38 4.20 4.06 -2.64
N SER A 39 4.28 5.32 -2.23
CA SER A 39 3.62 5.83 -1.03
C SER A 39 2.82 7.07 -1.36
N LEU A 40 1.65 7.20 -0.77
CA LEU A 40 0.76 8.35 -0.86
C LEU A 40 0.70 9.05 0.50
N ILE A 41 0.87 10.37 0.52
CA ILE A 41 0.71 11.19 1.71
C ILE A 41 -0.73 11.70 1.76
N LEU A 42 -1.39 11.46 2.90
CA LEU A 42 -2.72 11.96 3.23
C LEU A 42 -2.68 12.80 4.53
N ARG A 43 -3.60 13.75 4.68
CA ARG A 43 -3.74 14.74 5.76
C ARG A 43 -5.25 14.92 6.03
N PRO A 44 -5.94 13.84 6.42
CA PRO A 44 -7.37 13.89 6.68
C PRO A 44 -7.71 14.77 7.88
N ASP A 45 -8.93 15.29 7.89
CA ASP A 45 -9.51 16.13 8.95
C ASP A 45 -10.43 15.36 9.92
N PHE A 46 -10.48 14.02 9.81
CA PHE A 46 -11.24 13.16 10.71
C PHE A 46 -10.40 12.66 11.89
N ALA A 47 -11.07 12.07 12.89
CA ALA A 47 -10.42 11.64 14.13
C ALA A 47 -9.47 10.44 13.91
N PRO A 48 -8.37 10.31 14.69
CA PRO A 48 -7.42 9.19 14.59
C PRO A 48 -8.04 7.79 14.62
N VAL A 49 -9.16 7.61 15.35
CA VAL A 49 -9.90 6.34 15.41
C VAL A 49 -10.45 5.89 14.04
N GLU A 50 -10.62 6.82 13.10
CA GLU A 50 -11.14 6.58 11.75
C GLU A 50 -10.03 6.32 10.73
N ALA A 51 -8.75 6.49 11.09
CA ALA A 51 -7.60 6.24 10.20
C ALA A 51 -7.61 4.87 9.49
N PRO A 52 -8.08 3.76 10.09
CA PRO A 52 -8.20 2.47 9.38
C PRO A 52 -9.05 2.53 8.10
N LYS A 53 -9.98 3.49 7.98
CA LYS A 53 -10.76 3.71 6.76
C LYS A 53 -9.88 3.98 5.55
N CYS A 54 -8.71 4.62 5.71
CA CYS A 54 -7.77 4.87 4.62
C CYS A 54 -7.33 3.57 3.94
N THR A 55 -6.96 2.55 4.71
CA THR A 55 -6.59 1.22 4.19
C THR A 55 -7.75 0.59 3.43
N LEU A 56 -8.97 0.68 3.96
CA LEU A 56 -10.15 0.09 3.34
C LEU A 56 -10.50 0.80 2.01
N MET A 57 -10.44 2.13 2.00
CA MET A 57 -10.66 2.95 0.81
C MET A 57 -9.64 2.62 -0.28
N ALA A 58 -8.36 2.47 0.09
CA ALA A 58 -7.30 2.10 -0.84
C ALA A 58 -7.53 0.72 -1.47
N ALA A 59 -7.89 -0.28 -0.67
CA ALA A 59 -8.21 -1.61 -1.17
C ALA A 59 -9.36 -1.57 -2.19
N VAL A 60 -10.44 -0.86 -1.86
CA VAL A 60 -11.58 -0.69 -2.78
C VAL A 60 -11.19 0.07 -4.04
N ALA A 61 -10.43 1.15 -3.92
CA ALA A 61 -10.01 1.97 -5.06
C ALA A 61 -9.12 1.17 -6.03
N LEU A 62 -8.13 0.44 -5.50
CA LEU A 62 -7.23 -0.39 -6.29
C LEU A 62 -7.98 -1.54 -6.96
N THR A 63 -8.85 -2.26 -6.25
CA THR A 63 -9.68 -3.32 -6.86
C THR A 63 -10.55 -2.76 -7.99
N LYS A 64 -11.20 -1.60 -7.80
CA LYS A 64 -11.96 -0.94 -8.86
C LYS A 64 -11.09 -0.56 -10.06
N ALA A 65 -9.86 -0.09 -9.83
CA ALA A 65 -8.92 0.22 -10.91
C ALA A 65 -8.53 -1.06 -11.68
N PHE A 66 -8.21 -2.15 -10.99
CA PHE A 66 -7.89 -3.43 -11.63
C PHE A 66 -9.05 -3.98 -12.45
N HIS A 67 -10.27 -3.92 -11.93
CA HIS A 67 -11.46 -4.34 -12.67
C HIS A 67 -11.65 -3.54 -13.96
N LYS A 68 -11.44 -2.22 -13.91
CA LYS A 68 -11.48 -1.35 -15.12
C LYS A 68 -10.39 -1.70 -16.14
N MET A 69 -9.27 -2.24 -15.69
CA MET A 69 -8.18 -2.72 -16.55
C MET A 69 -8.37 -4.16 -17.05
N GLY A 70 -9.49 -4.80 -16.71
CA GLY A 70 -9.85 -6.16 -17.17
C GLY A 70 -9.48 -7.29 -16.19
N LEU A 71 -8.87 -6.99 -15.05
CA LEU A 71 -8.50 -7.98 -14.03
C LEU A 71 -9.66 -8.18 -13.05
N THR A 72 -10.76 -8.72 -13.54
CA THR A 72 -12.06 -8.80 -12.85
C THR A 72 -12.10 -9.80 -11.68
N ASP A 73 -11.14 -10.72 -11.62
CA ASP A 73 -10.96 -11.69 -10.53
C ASP A 73 -10.17 -11.14 -9.34
N ALA A 74 -9.68 -9.90 -9.40
CA ALA A 74 -9.05 -9.23 -8.28
C ALA A 74 -10.04 -9.08 -7.11
N GLY A 75 -9.71 -9.66 -5.96
CA GLY A 75 -10.54 -9.69 -4.76
C GLY A 75 -9.80 -9.16 -3.53
N ILE A 76 -10.53 -8.49 -2.63
CA ILE A 76 -9.95 -7.93 -1.40
C ILE A 76 -9.86 -9.03 -0.34
N LYS A 77 -8.65 -9.32 0.15
CA LYS A 77 -8.44 -10.03 1.40
C LYS A 77 -8.31 -8.99 2.50
N TRP A 78 -9.41 -8.74 3.19
CA TRP A 78 -9.46 -7.72 4.22
C TRP A 78 -8.43 -7.96 5.34
N PRO A 79 -7.88 -6.87 5.93
CA PRO A 79 -8.21 -5.47 5.63
C PRO A 79 -7.34 -4.80 4.55
N ASN A 80 -6.23 -5.42 4.13
CA ASN A 80 -5.11 -4.66 3.54
C ASN A 80 -4.40 -5.37 2.37
N ASP A 81 -4.93 -6.47 1.86
CA ASP A 81 -4.34 -7.23 0.76
C ASP A 81 -5.35 -7.36 -0.40
N ILE A 82 -4.84 -7.42 -1.63
CA ILE A 82 -5.65 -7.80 -2.82
C ILE A 82 -5.04 -9.06 -3.40
N LEU A 83 -5.90 -10.03 -3.71
CA LEU A 83 -5.53 -11.30 -4.31
C LEU A 83 -6.07 -11.42 -5.72
N VAL A 84 -5.37 -12.20 -6.54
CA VAL A 84 -5.80 -12.68 -7.87
C VAL A 84 -5.52 -14.16 -7.90
N ASN A 85 -6.51 -14.99 -8.27
CA ASN A 85 -6.38 -16.46 -8.25
C ASN A 85 -5.83 -17.02 -6.92
N GLY A 86 -6.27 -16.44 -5.79
CA GLY A 86 -5.83 -16.84 -4.45
C GLY A 86 -4.40 -16.41 -4.06
N ARG A 87 -3.66 -15.73 -4.95
CA ARG A 87 -2.29 -15.25 -4.71
C ARG A 87 -2.25 -13.75 -4.45
N LYS A 88 -1.32 -13.30 -3.62
CA LYS A 88 -1.20 -11.90 -3.24
C LYS A 88 -0.66 -11.02 -4.36
N LEU A 89 -1.50 -10.11 -4.84
CA LEU A 89 -1.17 -9.10 -5.84
C LEU A 89 -0.70 -7.80 -5.19
N VAL A 90 -1.42 -7.35 -4.15
CA VAL A 90 -1.17 -6.05 -3.49
C VAL A 90 -1.02 -6.22 -1.99
N GLY A 91 -0.08 -5.48 -1.42
CA GLY A 91 -0.02 -5.19 0.00
C GLY A 91 -0.18 -3.69 0.25
N ILE A 92 -1.02 -3.33 1.22
CA ILE A 92 -1.25 -1.95 1.68
C ILE A 92 -0.76 -1.84 3.12
N LEU A 93 0.05 -0.81 3.39
CA LEU A 93 0.54 -0.44 4.71
C LEU A 93 0.18 1.02 4.98
N THR A 94 -0.57 1.27 6.03
CA THR A 94 -0.97 2.62 6.45
C THR A 94 -0.26 2.93 7.76
N GLU A 95 0.58 3.96 7.75
CA GLU A 95 1.28 4.48 8.93
C GLU A 95 0.78 5.89 9.22
N MET A 96 0.47 6.16 10.49
CA MET A 96 -0.09 7.44 10.93
C MET A 96 0.89 8.17 11.83
N SER A 97 0.97 9.49 11.69
CA SER A 97 1.62 10.39 12.63
C SER A 97 0.60 11.44 13.10
N GLY A 98 0.57 11.70 14.40
CA GLY A 98 -0.39 12.60 15.02
C GLY A 98 -0.42 12.45 16.53
N SER A 99 -1.40 13.11 17.15
CA SER A 99 -1.71 12.99 18.58
C SER A 99 -2.90 12.04 18.78
N MET A 100 -3.43 11.96 20.01
CA MET A 100 -4.67 11.23 20.28
C MET A 100 -5.91 11.91 19.69
N GLU A 101 -5.83 13.21 19.39
CA GLU A 101 -6.96 14.05 18.98
C GLU A 101 -6.92 14.38 17.48
N GLU A 102 -5.72 14.49 16.90
CA GLU A 102 -5.54 14.93 15.51
C GLU A 102 -4.54 14.07 14.73
N ILE A 103 -4.81 13.92 13.44
CA ILE A 103 -3.89 13.28 12.50
C ILE A 103 -3.05 14.38 11.84
N SER A 104 -1.73 14.37 12.03
CA SER A 104 -0.84 15.28 11.30
C SER A 104 -0.68 14.85 9.83
N TYR A 105 -0.49 13.55 9.61
CA TYR A 105 -0.48 12.91 8.29
C TYR A 105 -0.59 11.39 8.39
N ILE A 106 -0.96 10.77 7.27
CA ILE A 106 -0.90 9.34 7.01
C ILE A 106 0.04 9.11 5.82
N VAL A 107 0.94 8.14 5.94
CA VAL A 107 1.71 7.59 4.82
C VAL A 107 1.12 6.24 4.47
N MET A 108 0.56 6.13 3.28
CA MET A 108 0.00 4.90 2.76
C MET A 108 0.96 4.30 1.74
N GLY A 109 1.72 3.28 2.16
CA GLY A 109 2.56 2.46 1.29
C GLY A 109 1.74 1.42 0.55
N ILE A 110 1.93 1.33 -0.76
CA ILE A 110 1.25 0.38 -1.64
C ILE A 110 2.32 -0.32 -2.49
N GLY A 111 2.34 -1.64 -2.39
CA GLY A 111 3.16 -2.50 -3.23
C GLY A 111 2.28 -3.35 -4.13
N VAL A 112 2.48 -3.28 -5.44
CA VAL A 112 1.75 -4.07 -6.45
C VAL A 112 2.72 -4.95 -7.23
N ASN A 113 2.56 -6.26 -7.13
CA ASN A 113 3.30 -7.21 -7.95
C ASN A 113 2.79 -7.16 -9.41
N VAL A 114 3.67 -6.90 -10.38
CA VAL A 114 3.30 -6.83 -11.81
C VAL A 114 3.95 -7.94 -12.62
N LYS A 115 5.26 -8.15 -12.45
CA LYS A 115 6.07 -9.15 -13.17
C LYS A 115 6.86 -10.08 -12.23
N THR A 116 6.60 -10.01 -10.92
CA THR A 116 7.26 -10.86 -9.93
C THR A 116 6.84 -12.31 -10.14
N LYS A 117 7.80 -13.20 -10.40
CA LYS A 117 7.53 -14.64 -10.49
C LYS A 117 7.60 -15.26 -9.11
N GLN A 118 6.84 -16.34 -8.89
CA GLN A 118 6.85 -17.06 -7.62
C GLN A 118 8.25 -17.56 -7.25
N GLU A 119 9.03 -18.00 -8.24
CA GLU A 119 10.41 -18.49 -8.08
C GLU A 119 11.40 -17.39 -7.66
N GLU A 120 11.03 -16.11 -7.83
CA GLU A 120 11.86 -14.96 -7.45
C GLU A 120 11.56 -14.50 -6.01
N LEU A 121 10.52 -15.04 -5.38
CA LEU A 121 10.19 -14.72 -3.99
C LEU A 121 11.19 -15.39 -3.04
N PRO A 122 11.76 -14.66 -2.07
CA PRO A 122 12.57 -15.27 -1.02
C PRO A 122 11.79 -16.36 -0.28
N GLU A 123 12.45 -17.46 0.11
CA GLU A 123 11.81 -18.59 0.82
C GLU A 123 11.11 -18.18 2.14
N GLU A 124 11.53 -17.03 2.71
CA GLU A 124 11.03 -16.49 3.97
C GLU A 124 9.74 -15.64 3.83
N LEU A 125 9.22 -15.43 2.61
CA LEU A 125 8.06 -14.57 2.30
C LEU A 125 6.90 -15.33 1.61
#